data_AF-A0AAV3L119-F1
#
_entry.id   AF-A0AAV3L119-F1
#
_cell.length_a   1.000
_cell.length_b   1.000
_cell.length_c   1.000
_cell.angle_alpha   90.00
_cell.angle_beta   90.00
_cell.angle_gamma   90.00
#
_symmetry.space_group_name_H-M   'P 1'
#
loop_
_entity.id
_entity.type
_entity.pdbx_description
1 polymer ?
#
loop_
_entity_poly.entity_id
_entity_poly.type
_entity_poly.pdbx_seq_one_letter_code
_entity_poly.pdbx_strand_id
1 'polypeptide(L)'
;MKKRYKLVIALLNITLLFSLSACGKTNEEVTANIADPMIKKATTLEVYVANGKLTNYVENAAKIYNRKTGANIDLKIVNVASGTATVQMITPKLVTHEDMPDIISMADTSAAGVLEKFQDAFL
;
A
#
# COMPACT_ATOMS: atom_id res chain seq x y z
N MET A 1 -3.34 8.32 -58.04
CA MET A 1 -2.99 8.70 -56.64
C MET A 1 -3.44 7.69 -55.56
N LYS A 2 -4.04 6.52 -55.85
CA LYS A 2 -4.57 5.59 -54.82
C LYS A 2 -3.62 4.45 -54.39
N LYS A 3 -2.49 4.24 -55.07
CA LYS A 3 -1.55 3.13 -54.77
C LYS A 3 -0.46 3.48 -53.74
N ARG A 4 -0.18 4.77 -53.49
CA ARG A 4 0.87 5.19 -52.54
C ARG A 4 0.40 5.22 -51.08
N TYR A 5 -0.90 5.40 -50.83
CA TYR A 5 -1.47 5.42 -49.47
C TYR A 5 -1.53 4.03 -48.82
N LYS A 6 -1.65 2.95 -49.60
CA LYS A 6 -1.69 1.58 -49.04
C LYS A 6 -0.32 1.10 -48.54
N LEU A 7 0.79 1.64 -49.08
CA LEU A 7 2.14 1.26 -48.66
C LEU A 7 2.57 1.94 -47.35
N VAL A 8 2.09 3.17 -47.11
CA VAL A 8 2.44 3.95 -45.90
C VAL A 8 1.69 3.42 -44.66
N ILE A 9 0.47 2.91 -44.83
CA ILE A 9 -0.32 2.34 -43.72
C ILE A 9 0.19 0.95 -43.30
N ALA A 10 0.81 0.20 -44.21
CA ALA A 10 1.43 -1.09 -43.88
C ALA A 10 2.74 -0.95 -43.07
N LEU A 11 3.53 0.11 -43.32
CA LEU A 11 4.78 0.34 -42.58
C LEU A 11 4.58 0.91 -41.16
N LEU A 12 3.46 1.60 -40.89
CA LEU A 12 3.21 2.20 -39.57
C LEU A 12 2.73 1.19 -38.52
N ASN A 13 2.26 0.00 -38.94
CA ASN A 13 1.78 -1.04 -38.03
C ASN A 13 2.86 -2.04 -37.59
N ILE A 14 4.01 -2.08 -38.27
CA ILE A 14 5.08 -3.04 -37.95
C ILE A 14 6.06 -2.47 -36.91
N THR A 15 6.14 -1.14 -36.78
CA THR A 15 7.02 -0.48 -35.80
C THR A 15 6.42 -0.34 -34.41
N LEU A 16 5.11 -0.56 -34.23
CA LEU A 16 4.44 -0.47 -32.92
C LEU A 16 4.43 -1.78 -32.12
N LEU A 17 4.80 -2.91 -32.73
CA LEU A 17 4.81 -4.23 -32.08
C LEU A 17 6.15 -4.63 -31.46
N PHE A 18 7.19 -3.81 -31.63
CA PHE A 18 8.54 -4.06 -31.07
C PHE A 18 8.86 -3.26 -29.80
N SER A 19 7.98 -2.37 -29.34
CA SER A 19 8.21 -1.55 -28.14
C SER A 19 7.67 -2.16 -26.83
N LEU A 20 7.01 -3.32 -26.86
CA LEU A 20 6.48 -3.97 -25.65
C LEU A 20 7.38 -5.07 -25.05
N SER A 21 8.52 -5.39 -25.68
CA SER A 21 9.43 -6.43 -25.16
C SER A 21 10.47 -5.90 -24.16
N ALA A 22 10.38 -4.63 -23.73
CA ALA A 22 11.36 -3.99 -22.84
C ALA A 22 10.78 -3.52 -21.48
N CYS A 23 9.70 -4.15 -21.01
CA CYS A 23 9.31 -4.07 -19.59
C CYS A 23 9.04 -5.47 -19.02
N GLY A 24 9.85 -6.44 -19.44
CA GLY A 24 10.05 -7.68 -18.71
C GLY A 24 11.13 -7.47 -17.64
N LYS A 25 10.86 -6.63 -16.63
CA LYS A 25 11.52 -6.85 -15.35
C LYS A 25 10.95 -8.17 -14.85
N THR A 26 11.71 -9.24 -15.05
CA THR A 26 11.60 -10.45 -14.25
C THR A 26 11.40 -9.99 -12.82
N ASN A 27 10.27 -10.37 -12.22
CA ASN A 27 10.08 -10.25 -10.79
C ASN A 27 11.21 -11.04 -10.16
N GLU A 28 12.31 -10.37 -9.83
CA GLU A 28 13.20 -10.85 -8.79
C GLU A 28 12.30 -10.96 -7.57
N GLU A 29 11.90 -12.19 -7.26
CA GLU A 29 11.44 -12.50 -5.93
C GLU A 29 12.64 -12.21 -5.03
N VAL A 30 12.66 -10.99 -4.51
CA VAL A 30 13.44 -10.65 -3.33
C VAL A 30 12.89 -11.58 -2.26
N THR A 31 13.54 -12.73 -2.10
CA THR A 31 13.42 -13.60 -0.94
C THR A 31 14.03 -12.82 0.20
N ALA A 32 13.22 -11.94 0.80
CA ALA A 32 13.53 -11.36 2.08
C ALA A 32 13.60 -12.51 3.09
N ASN A 33 14.80 -13.05 3.30
CA ASN A 33 15.08 -13.96 4.39
C ASN A 33 15.08 -13.14 5.68
N ILE A 34 13.89 -12.81 6.17
CA ILE A 34 13.71 -12.24 7.49
C ILE A 34 13.85 -13.41 8.47
N ALA A 35 15.09 -13.69 8.86
CA ALA A 35 15.43 -14.80 9.75
C ALA A 35 15.12 -14.49 11.23
N ASP A 36 14.51 -13.33 11.52
CA ASP A 36 14.26 -12.88 12.88
C ASP A 36 13.14 -13.73 13.54
N PRO A 37 13.42 -14.48 14.62
CA PRO A 37 12.40 -15.27 15.32
C PRO A 37 11.26 -14.41 15.88
N MET A 38 11.45 -13.10 16.07
CA MET A 38 10.43 -12.18 16.56
C MET A 38 9.20 -12.13 15.64
N ILE A 39 9.37 -12.22 14.31
CA ILE A 39 8.24 -12.12 13.36
C ILE A 39 7.32 -13.34 13.39
N LYS A 40 7.79 -14.46 13.93
CA LYS A 40 7.02 -15.72 14.03
C LYS A 40 6.07 -15.73 15.22
N LYS A 41 6.25 -14.80 16.17
CA LYS A 41 5.34 -14.65 17.30
C LYS A 41 4.00 -14.11 16.81
N ALA A 42 2.91 -14.74 17.26
CA ALA A 42 1.56 -14.27 16.98
C ALA A 42 1.41 -12.82 17.42
N THR A 43 1.12 -11.93 16.47
CA THR A 43 1.03 -10.49 16.68
C THR A 43 -0.20 -9.98 15.96
N THR A 44 -1.08 -9.28 16.66
CA THR A 44 -2.22 -8.60 16.07
C THR A 44 -1.90 -7.13 15.94
N LEU A 45 -1.97 -6.59 14.73
CA LEU A 45 -1.78 -5.17 14.47
C LEU A 45 -3.14 -4.49 14.30
N GLU A 46 -3.38 -3.42 15.02
CA GLU A 46 -4.54 -2.57 14.82
C GLU A 46 -4.32 -1.61 13.66
N VAL A 47 -5.19 -1.67 12.66
CA VAL A 47 -5.03 -0.92 11.41
C VAL A 47 -6.24 -0.04 11.17
N TYR A 48 -6.01 1.26 11.06
CA TYR A 48 -7.03 2.24 10.68
C TYR A 48 -6.92 2.47 9.19
N VAL A 49 -7.92 2.04 8.42
CA VAL A 49 -7.89 2.13 6.95
C VAL A 49 -9.24 2.52 6.39
N ALA A 50 -9.23 3.26 5.29
CA ALA A 50 -10.45 3.60 4.58
C ALA A 50 -11.10 2.35 3.98
N ASN A 51 -12.42 2.23 4.16
CA ASN A 51 -13.16 1.07 3.70
C ASN A 51 -13.04 0.86 2.17
N GLY A 52 -13.11 -0.39 1.71
CA GLY A 52 -13.11 -0.77 0.30
C GLY A 52 -11.75 -1.25 -0.20
N LYS A 53 -11.26 -0.66 -1.30
CA LYS A 53 -10.05 -1.15 -2.00
C LYS A 53 -8.80 -1.15 -1.13
N LEU A 54 -8.68 -0.17 -0.22
CA LEU A 54 -7.51 -0.06 0.66
C LEU A 54 -7.54 -1.15 1.75
N THR A 55 -8.70 -1.44 2.36
CA THR A 55 -8.85 -2.58 3.27
C THR A 55 -8.40 -3.88 2.60
N ASN A 56 -8.92 -4.17 1.40
CA ASN A 56 -8.53 -5.37 0.65
C ASN A 56 -7.03 -5.41 0.33
N TYR A 57 -6.44 -4.26 0.01
CA TYR A 57 -5.01 -4.18 -0.26
C TYR A 57 -4.18 -4.55 0.97
N VAL A 58 -4.49 -3.97 2.13
CA VAL A 58 -3.73 -4.19 3.36
C VAL A 58 -3.88 -5.63 3.86
N GLU A 59 -5.09 -6.19 3.82
CA GLU A 59 -5.32 -7.60 4.17
C GLU A 59 -4.53 -8.56 3.27
N ASN A 60 -4.53 -8.33 1.96
CA ASN A 60 -3.78 -9.17 1.03
C ASN A 60 -2.27 -8.98 1.17
N ALA A 61 -1.81 -7.77 1.46
CA ALA A 61 -0.40 -7.49 1.74
C ALA A 61 0.08 -8.28 2.96
N ALA A 62 -0.67 -8.28 4.07
CA ALA A 62 -0.32 -9.07 5.26
C ALA A 62 -0.32 -10.59 4.99
N LYS A 63 -1.31 -11.10 4.23
CA LYS A 63 -1.32 -12.52 3.81
C LYS A 63 -0.09 -12.89 2.99
N ILE A 64 0.29 -12.03 2.03
CA ILE A 64 1.48 -12.25 1.20
C ILE A 64 2.74 -12.19 2.06
N TYR A 65 2.83 -11.23 2.98
CA TYR A 65 3.96 -11.08 3.88
C TYR A 65 4.13 -12.33 4.75
N ASN A 66 3.10 -12.76 5.48
CA ASN A 66 3.13 -13.98 6.30
C ASN A 66 3.54 -15.20 5.50
N ARG A 67 2.98 -15.37 4.28
CA ARG A 67 3.33 -16.50 3.41
C ARG A 67 4.80 -16.47 2.96
N LYS A 68 5.35 -15.29 2.66
CA LYS A 68 6.73 -15.16 2.17
C LYS A 68 7.78 -15.24 3.27
N THR A 69 7.46 -14.76 4.47
CA THR A 69 8.43 -14.62 5.57
C THR A 69 8.23 -15.65 6.69
N GLY A 70 7.09 -16.35 6.70
CA GLY A 70 6.69 -17.21 7.81
C GLY A 70 6.25 -16.41 9.05
N ALA A 71 5.97 -15.11 8.90
CA ALA A 71 5.46 -14.29 9.98
C ALA A 71 4.04 -14.69 10.40
N ASN A 72 3.69 -14.36 11.64
CA ASN A 72 2.38 -14.66 12.23
C ASN A 72 1.66 -13.36 12.62
N ILE A 73 1.32 -12.56 11.60
CA ILE A 73 0.64 -11.27 11.77
C ILE A 73 -0.85 -11.45 11.47
N ASP A 74 -1.69 -11.03 12.41
CA ASP A 74 -3.12 -10.84 12.19
C ASP A 74 -3.46 -9.35 12.17
N LEU A 75 -4.51 -8.96 11.45
CA LEU A 75 -4.91 -7.56 11.34
C LEU A 75 -6.28 -7.33 11.99
N LYS A 76 -6.31 -6.46 12.99
CA LYS A 76 -7.55 -5.89 13.52
C LYS A 76 -7.88 -4.63 12.72
N ILE A 77 -8.67 -4.79 11.66
CA ILE A 77 -9.09 -3.67 10.81
C ILE A 77 -10.17 -2.84 11.51
N VAL A 78 -9.91 -1.55 11.67
CA VAL A 78 -10.91 -0.54 12.01
C VAL A 78 -11.15 0.31 10.76
N ASN A 79 -12.34 0.15 10.18
CA ASN A 79 -12.72 0.91 9.00
C ASN A 79 -13.01 2.36 9.37
N VAL A 80 -12.27 3.28 8.76
CA VAL A 80 -12.44 4.72 8.94
C VAL A 80 -13.06 5.31 7.68
N ALA A 81 -13.90 6.33 7.80
CA ALA A 81 -14.29 7.10 6.61
C ALA A 81 -13.05 7.85 6.07
N SER A 82 -12.96 8.05 4.75
CA SER A 82 -11.77 8.70 4.15
C SER A 82 -11.65 10.18 4.55
N GLY A 83 -10.43 10.71 4.60
CA GLY A 83 -10.17 12.13 4.81
C GLY A 83 -10.26 12.55 6.27
N THR A 84 -11.09 13.57 6.56
CA THR A 84 -11.21 14.21 7.88
C THR A 84 -11.60 13.27 9.01
N ALA A 85 -12.27 12.14 8.71
CA ALA A 85 -12.65 11.17 9.72
C ALA A 85 -11.44 10.44 10.34
N THR A 86 -10.36 10.19 9.58
CA THR A 86 -9.12 9.66 10.16
C THR A 86 -8.55 10.62 11.21
N VAL A 87 -8.55 11.92 10.90
CA VAL A 87 -8.10 12.97 11.82
C VAL A 87 -8.94 13.01 13.09
N GLN A 88 -10.27 12.95 12.93
CA GLN A 88 -11.20 12.97 14.05
C GLN A 88 -11.07 11.75 14.96
N MET A 89 -10.61 10.60 14.44
CA MET A 89 -10.38 9.41 15.26
C MET A 89 -9.03 9.42 15.99
N ILE A 90 -7.98 9.94 15.36
CA ILE A 90 -6.63 9.92 15.96
C ILE A 90 -6.37 11.10 16.90
N THR A 91 -6.96 12.27 16.63
CA THR A 91 -6.69 13.49 17.42
C THR A 91 -7.07 13.33 18.89
N PRO A 92 -8.25 12.77 19.26
CA PRO A 92 -8.59 12.55 20.65
C PRO A 92 -7.56 11.66 21.35
N LYS A 93 -7.11 10.58 20.71
CA LYS A 93 -6.12 9.64 21.25
C LYS A 93 -4.77 10.31 21.51
N LEU A 94 -4.32 11.15 20.59
CA LEU A 94 -3.09 11.93 20.73
C LEU A 94 -3.17 12.94 21.88
N VAL A 95 -4.34 13.56 22.09
CA VAL A 95 -4.55 14.50 23.20
C VAL A 95 -4.63 13.78 24.55
N THR A 96 -5.29 12.62 24.60
CA THR A 96 -5.49 11.84 25.84
C THR A 96 -4.35 10.89 26.15
N HIS A 97 -3.32 10.81 25.28
CA HIS A 97 -2.20 9.87 25.39
C HIS A 97 -2.67 8.40 25.46
N GLU A 98 -3.74 8.10 24.73
CA GLU A 98 -4.19 6.73 24.50
C GLU A 98 -3.35 6.05 23.43
N ASP A 99 -3.33 4.71 23.47
CA ASP A 99 -2.67 3.89 22.45
C ASP A 99 -3.20 4.21 21.05
N MET A 100 -2.25 4.48 20.17
CA MET A 100 -2.45 4.70 18.75
C MET A 100 -2.48 3.36 18.00
N PRO A 101 -3.25 3.25 16.89
CA PRO A 101 -3.18 2.07 16.04
C PRO A 101 -1.77 1.90 15.45
N ASP A 102 -1.35 0.65 15.27
CA ASP A 102 -0.02 0.32 14.73
C ASP A 102 0.17 0.83 13.30
N ILE A 103 -0.90 0.87 12.50
CA ILE A 103 -0.89 1.33 11.12
C ILE A 103 -2.07 2.27 10.86
N ILE A 104 -1.79 3.45 10.33
CA ILE A 104 -2.82 4.40 9.85
C ILE A 104 -2.64 4.58 8.35
N SER A 105 -3.64 4.21 7.57
CA SER A 105 -3.70 4.56 6.15
C SER A 105 -4.22 5.98 6.01
N MET A 106 -3.36 6.86 5.53
CA MET A 106 -3.68 8.28 5.33
C MET A 106 -3.77 8.54 3.83
N ALA A 107 -4.95 8.99 3.39
CA ALA A 107 -5.18 9.39 2.01
C ALA A 107 -5.19 10.93 1.82
N ASP A 108 -5.10 11.70 2.91
CA ASP A 108 -5.30 13.14 2.92
C ASP A 108 -4.16 13.85 3.68
N THR A 109 -3.67 14.96 3.11
CA THR A 109 -2.60 15.80 3.67
C THR A 109 -3.02 16.48 4.98
N SER A 110 -4.31 16.70 5.21
CA SER A 110 -4.82 17.28 6.45
C SER A 110 -4.57 16.39 7.67
N ALA A 111 -4.46 15.07 7.47
CA ALA A 111 -4.07 14.16 8.54
C ALA A 111 -2.56 14.24 8.86
N ALA A 112 -1.72 14.55 7.88
CA ALA A 112 -0.29 14.75 8.10
C ALA A 112 -0.02 15.97 9.00
N GLY A 113 -0.79 17.06 8.80
CA GLY A 113 -0.66 18.26 9.63
C GLY A 113 -1.05 18.08 11.10
N VAL A 114 -1.82 17.05 11.44
CA VAL A 114 -2.07 16.70 12.86
C VAL A 114 -0.88 15.96 13.45
N LEU A 115 -0.28 15.02 12.73
CA LEU A 115 0.92 14.32 13.20
C LEU A 115 2.08 15.29 13.47
N GLU A 116 2.25 16.32 12.62
CA GLU A 116 3.26 17.37 12.85
C GLU A 116 3.07 18.14 14.16
N LYS A 117 1.83 18.28 14.66
CA LYS A 117 1.55 18.97 15.92
C LYS A 117 1.74 18.10 17.16
N PHE A 118 1.76 16.79 16.98
CA PHE A 118 1.87 15.80 18.05
C PHE A 118 3.13 14.92 17.87
N GLN A 119 4.22 15.48 17.33
CA GLN A 119 5.48 14.74 17.11
C GLN A 119 5.98 14.05 18.38
N ASP A 120 5.83 14.70 19.54
CA ASP A 120 6.23 14.16 20.84
C ASP A 120 5.47 12.88 21.24
N ALA A 121 4.31 12.60 20.66
CA ALA A 121 3.56 11.37 20.92
C ALA A 121 4.14 10.15 20.19
N PHE A 122 5.13 10.35 19.31
CA PHE A 122 5.73 9.30 18.47
C PHE A 122 7.25 9.14 18.67
N LEU A 123 7.87 9.93 19.56
CA LEU A 123 9.30 9.90 19.91
C LEU A 123 9.52 9.20 21.25
#